data_AF-A0ABD1B5M8-F1
#
_entry.id   AF-A0ABD1B5M8-F1
#
_cell.length_a   1.000
_cell.length_b   1.000
_cell.length_c   1.000
_cell.angle_alpha   90.00
_cell.angle_beta   90.00
_cell.angle_gamma   90.00
#
_symmetry.space_group_name_H-M   'P 1'
#
loop_
_entity.id
_entity.type
_entity.pdbx_description
1 polymer ?
#
loop_
_entity_poly.entity_id
_entity_poly.type
_entity_poly.pdbx_seq_one_letter_code
_entity_poly.pdbx_strand_id
1 'polypeptide(L)' 'MAKSATIITFLFAALVLFAAFEAPTMVEAQKLCEKPSGTWSGVCGNSNTCKLHCMKLEGARYGSCSNFPTKMCICQFPC' A
#
# COMPACT_ATOMS: atom_id res chain seq x y z
N MET A 1 49.19 -16.04 7.44
CA MET A 1 47.92 -16.19 8.19
C MET A 1 47.33 -14.87 8.72
N ALA A 2 48.12 -13.81 8.97
CA ALA A 2 47.58 -12.53 9.50
C ALA A 2 46.79 -11.69 8.48
N LYS A 3 47.22 -11.63 7.20
CA LYS A 3 46.59 -10.80 6.15
C LYS A 3 45.14 -11.20 5.83
N SER A 4 44.83 -12.49 5.86
CA SER A 4 43.48 -13.00 5.58
C SER A 4 42.51 -12.69 6.71
N ALA A 5 42.97 -12.74 7.97
CA ALA A 5 42.14 -12.44 9.14
C ALA A 5 41.65 -10.99 9.14
N THR A 6 42.51 -10.04 8.75
CA THR A 6 42.18 -8.61 8.66
C THR A 6 41.14 -8.32 7.58
N ILE A 7 41.23 -8.99 6.43
CA ILE A 7 40.28 -8.84 5.32
C ILE A 7 38.90 -9.35 5.75
N ILE A 8 38.84 -10.50 6.43
CA ILE A 8 37.59 -11.07 6.92
C ILE A 8 36.91 -10.15 7.95
N THR A 9 37.69 -9.54 8.86
CA THR A 9 37.13 -8.58 9.83
C THR A 9 36.60 -7.33 9.15
N PHE A 10 37.31 -6.83 8.14
CA PHE A 10 36.89 -5.65 7.38
C PHE A 10 35.60 -5.91 6.58
N LEU A 11 35.49 -7.09 5.96
CA LEU A 11 34.29 -7.52 5.26
C LEU A 11 33.09 -7.66 6.20
N PHE A 12 33.30 -8.25 7.39
CA PHE A 12 32.25 -8.36 8.40
C PHE A 12 31.78 -6.99 8.90
N ALA A 13 32.71 -6.07 9.16
CA ALA A 13 32.40 -4.71 9.57
C ALA A 13 31.60 -3.95 8.49
N ALA A 14 31.98 -4.12 7.22
CA ALA A 14 31.24 -3.53 6.10
C ALA A 14 29.81 -4.10 6.01
N LEU A 15 29.63 -5.42 6.12
CA LEU A 15 28.32 -6.06 6.06
C LEU A 15 27.39 -5.58 7.19
N VAL A 16 27.91 -5.42 8.41
CA VAL A 16 27.13 -4.90 9.55
C VAL A 16 26.71 -3.44 9.32
N LEU A 17 27.57 -2.61 8.72
CA LEU A 17 27.24 -1.22 8.37
C LEU A 17 26.16 -1.13 7.30
N PHE A 18 26.22 -1.97 6.25
CA PHE A 18 25.17 -2.04 5.23
C PHE A 18 23.85 -2.53 5.81
N ALA A 19 23.87 -3.57 6.65
CA ALA A 19 22.67 -4.09 7.32
C ALA A 19 21.97 -3.05 8.22
N ALA A 20 22.71 -2.12 8.81
CA ALA A 20 22.16 -1.03 9.60
C ALA A 20 21.53 0.10 8.75
N PHE A 21 21.92 0.21 7.48
CA PHE A 21 21.42 1.18 6.50
C PHE A 21 20.30 0.63 5.61
N GLU A 22 19.86 -0.61 5.83
CA GLU A 22 18.61 -1.16 5.32
C GLU A 22 17.45 -0.41 6.00
N ALA A 23 17.30 0.88 5.70
CA ALA A 23 16.03 1.55 5.90
C ALA A 23 15.01 0.68 5.17
N PRO A 24 13.97 0.17 5.85
CA PRO A 24 12.93 -0.56 5.15
C PRO A 24 12.46 0.41 4.07
N THR A 25 12.62 0.03 2.80
CA THR A 25 11.87 0.64 1.72
C THR A 25 10.43 0.26 1.98
N MET A 26 9.83 0.93 2.96
CA MET A 26 8.42 0.93 3.19
C MET A 26 7.89 1.55 1.92
N VAL A 27 7.51 0.70 0.97
CA VAL A 27 6.71 1.10 -0.17
C VAL A 27 5.58 1.84 0.51
N GLU A 28 5.61 3.16 0.37
CA GLU A 28 4.56 4.02 0.87
C GLU A 28 3.34 3.53 0.13
N ALA A 29 2.62 2.59 0.76
CA ALA A 29 1.27 2.26 0.40
C ALA A 29 0.57 3.59 0.63
N GLN A 30 0.55 4.38 -0.45
CA GLN A 30 0.05 5.75 -0.49
C GLN A 30 -1.20 5.71 0.35
N LYS A 31 -1.28 6.48 1.43
CA LYS A 31 -2.32 6.24 2.42
C LYS A 31 -3.65 6.31 1.67
N LEU A 32 -4.42 5.24 1.69
CA LEU A 32 -5.70 5.21 0.98
C LEU A 32 -6.77 5.51 2.03
N CYS A 33 -7.43 6.66 1.87
CA CYS A 33 -8.54 7.05 2.72
C CYS A 33 -9.83 6.49 2.13
N GLU A 34 -10.58 5.76 2.94
CA GLU A 34 -11.86 5.18 2.59
C GLU A 34 -12.96 6.24 2.73
N LYS A 35 -13.70 6.47 1.64
CA LYS A 35 -14.84 7.39 1.61
C LYS A 35 -16.01 6.70 0.92
N PRO A 36 -17.24 6.76 1.46
CA PRO A 36 -18.41 6.28 0.75
C PRO A 36 -18.58 7.06 -0.56
N SER A 37 -18.91 6.34 -1.64
CA SER A 37 -19.18 6.95 -2.95
C SER A 37 -20.38 7.89 -2.83
N GLY A 38 -20.20 9.15 -3.22
CA GLY A 38 -21.27 10.15 -3.21
C GLY A 38 -22.19 10.07 -4.43
N THR A 39 -21.71 9.42 -5.50
CA THR A 39 -22.43 9.28 -6.78
C THR A 39 -23.09 7.92 -6.96
N TRP A 40 -22.68 6.91 -6.19
CA TRP A 40 -23.28 5.58 -6.22
C TRP A 40 -24.62 5.56 -5.49
N SER A 41 -25.67 5.10 -6.17
CA SER A 41 -27.00 4.94 -5.60
C SER A 41 -27.41 3.47 -5.58
N GLY A 42 -27.84 2.98 -4.42
CA GLY A 42 -28.34 1.62 -4.24
C GLY A 42 -27.33 0.61 -3.70
N VAL A 43 -27.75 -0.66 -3.68
CA VAL A 43 -27.01 -1.78 -3.06
C VAL A 43 -25.83 -2.19 -3.94
N CYS A 44 -24.64 -2.24 -3.36
CA CYS A 44 -23.41 -2.70 -3.99
C CYS A 44 -23.46 -4.22 -4.16
N GLY A 45 -23.79 -4.67 -5.38
CA GLY A 45 -23.83 -6.08 -5.75
C GLY A 45 -22.51 -6.61 -6.31
N ASN A 46 -21.65 -5.73 -6.84
CA ASN A 46 -20.39 -6.11 -7.48
C ASN A 46 -19.27 -5.11 -7.17
N SER A 47 -18.22 -5.59 -6.50
CA SER A 47 -17.04 -4.78 -6.16
C SER A 47 -16.29 -4.28 -7.39
N ASN A 48 -16.28 -5.01 -8.50
CA ASN A 48 -15.61 -4.56 -9.73
C ASN A 48 -16.33 -3.38 -10.39
N THR A 49 -17.67 -3.38 -10.37
CA THR A 49 -18.47 -2.26 -10.86
C THR A 49 -18.24 -1.04 -9.99
N CYS A 50 -18.25 -1.22 -8.67
CA CYS A 50 -17.93 -0.17 -7.70
C CYS A 50 -16.51 0.40 -7.91
N LYS A 51 -15.50 -0.45 -8.08
CA LYS A 51 -14.12 -0.04 -8.40
C LYS A 51 -14.06 0.83 -9.65
N LEU A 52 -14.64 0.38 -10.76
CA LEU A 52 -14.64 1.12 -12.02
C LEU A 52 -15.39 2.45 -11.91
N HIS A 53 -16.49 2.47 -11.16
CA HIS A 53 -17.25 3.68 -10.87
C HIS A 53 -16.43 4.70 -10.07
N CYS A 54 -15.83 4.26 -8.96
CA CYS A 54 -14.95 5.09 -8.14
C CYS A 54 -13.77 5.66 -8.94
N MET A 55 -13.13 4.85 -9.80
CA MET A 55 -12.01 5.29 -10.63
C MET A 55 -12.43 6.26 -11.74
N LYS A 56 -13.58 6.03 -12.39
CA LYS A 56 -14.02 6.82 -13.55
C LYS A 56 -14.77 8.11 -13.19
N LEU A 57 -15.60 8.08 -12.14
CA LEU A 57 -16.50 9.18 -11.80
C LEU A 57 -15.99 10.02 -10.64
N GLU A 58 -15.31 9.40 -9.66
CA GLU A 58 -14.84 10.12 -8.48
C GLU A 58 -13.32 10.35 -8.46
N GLY A 59 -12.56 9.68 -9.33
CA GLY A 59 -11.10 9.81 -9.39
C GLY A 59 -10.37 9.06 -8.27
N ALA A 60 -11.01 8.06 -7.67
CA ALA A 60 -10.40 7.23 -6.65
C ALA A 60 -9.34 6.28 -7.24
N ARG A 61 -8.41 5.79 -6.42
CA ARG A 61 -7.46 4.74 -6.84
C ARG A 61 -8.10 3.36 -6.87
N TYR A 62 -9.04 3.13 -5.96
CA TYR A 62 -9.66 1.83 -5.78
C TYR A 62 -11.09 1.99 -5.25
N GLY A 63 -11.86 0.92 -5.26
CA GLY A 63 -13.17 0.87 -4.63
C GLY A 63 -13.63 -0.56 -4.40
N SER A 64 -14.46 -0.76 -3.37
CA SER A 64 -14.99 -2.07 -2.99
C SER A 64 -16.37 -1.93 -2.34
N CYS A 65 -17.16 -3.00 -2.38
CA CYS A 65 -18.40 -3.05 -1.62
C CYS A 65 -18.10 -3.29 -0.15
N SER A 66 -18.53 -2.38 0.72
CA SER A 66 -18.60 -2.64 2.17
C SER A 66 -19.89 -3.36 2.52
N ASN A 67 -19.87 -4.19 3.57
CA ASN A 67 -21.06 -4.89 4.07
C ASN A 67 -21.80 -4.13 5.21
N PHE A 68 -21.27 -3.00 5.69
CA PHE A 68 -21.83 -2.26 6.84
C PHE A 68 -21.81 -0.76 6.57
N PRO A 69 -22.88 0.03 6.85
CA PRO A 69 -24.22 -0.32 7.39
C PRO A 69 -25.27 -0.75 6.34
N THR A 70 -25.03 -0.51 5.06
CA THR A 70 -25.72 -1.16 3.93
C THR A 70 -24.64 -1.59 2.94
N LYS A 71 -24.95 -2.49 1.98
CA LYS A 71 -23.98 -2.78 0.92
C LYS A 71 -23.78 -1.50 0.10
N MET A 72 -22.79 -0.70 0.43
CA MET A 72 -22.49 0.55 -0.25
C MET A 72 -21.10 0.47 -0.88
N CYS A 73 -20.94 1.22 -1.96
CA CYS A 73 -19.65 1.33 -2.63
C CYS A 73 -18.75 2.29 -1.84
N ILE A 74 -17.59 1.81 -1.39
CA ILE A 74 -16.56 2.60 -0.74
C ILE A 74 -15.44 2.85 -1.75
N CYS A 75 -15.10 4.12 -1.96
CA CYS A 75 -14.00 4.54 -2.80
C CYS A 75 -12.77 4.85 -1.93
N GLN A 76 -11.59 4.47 -2.40
CA GLN A 76 -10.32 4.72 -1.72
C GLN A 76 -9.51 5.78 -2.48
N PHE A 77 -9.29 6.91 -1.82
CA PHE A 77 -8.59 8.07 -2.38
C PHE A 77 -7.16 8.15 -1.84
N PRO A 78 -6.19 8.63 -2.64
CA PRO A 78 -4.89 8.97 -2.10
C PRO A 78 -5.02 10.09 -1.06
N CYS A 79 -4.56 9.80 0.14
CA CYS A 79 -4.22 10.68 1.23
C CYS A 79 -2.80 10.30 1.73
#